data_AF-A0A8K0MV24-F1
#
_entry.id   AF-A0A8K0MV24-F1
#
_cell.length_a   1.000
_cell.length_b   1.000
_cell.length_c   1.000
_cell.angle_alpha   90.00
_cell.angle_beta   90.00
_cell.angle_gamma   90.00
#
_symmetry.space_group_name_H-M   'P 1'
#
loop_
_entity.id
_entity.type
_entity.pdbx_description
1 polymer ?
#
loop_
_entity_poly.entity_id
_entity_poly.type
_entity_poly.pdbx_seq_one_letter_code
_entity_poly.pdbx_strand_id
1 'polypeptide(L)'
;MPLFLLEEESRLLSHDAATVSGRADAVIRDLHLQVDTTKAEKDAVTIAAEQTCALLEQRYESLSDDLARLRSENSQLSTYIEQRLSELAEVQAENYRLHLKAVEKDGKIERLSLETVEQHKSKRQLLELVEQKDAEIREKNATIQSYLDKIELCSSKDTAASNEERFVAELSTMHMTQVENEYIEKLEKEASLRKDLEKVLHEIEEKAEIILDEREDGRKDLVLLFEDSQEVSKKGSGKVSERARNLEEYLAKLREELTSARSEHDKMALESSFARERLDSFMKEFEHQREEANTVSARNMELTHLLVDYQKRLLESSDSSQACEENSRKLSMESSLDTMQSTEEVRENARAVERRKQEEHFRQVERDCAEAKKELQEERYNVQILMLDKEKAMENSMKHVEEMRKDLADAWRAVASAESRAAVAEARCSDLEAKIGS
;
A
#
# COMPACT_ATOMS: atom_id res chain seq x y z
N MET A 1 -39.08 49.51 85.50
CA MET A 1 -38.12 50.40 86.20
C MET A 1 -36.66 50.04 85.92
N PRO A 2 -36.11 48.86 86.30
CA PRO A 2 -34.66 48.61 86.19
C PRO A 2 -34.09 48.64 84.76
N LEU A 3 -34.95 48.53 83.72
CA LEU A 3 -34.55 48.59 82.30
C LEU A 3 -34.16 49.99 81.80
N PHE A 4 -34.51 51.06 82.51
CA PHE A 4 -34.23 52.44 82.08
C PHE A 4 -33.88 53.41 83.22
N LEU A 5 -34.01 52.99 84.48
CA LEU A 5 -33.64 53.72 85.70
C LEU A 5 -33.01 52.77 86.72
N LEU A 6 -31.91 53.17 87.32
CA LEU A 6 -31.33 52.46 88.47
C LEU A 6 -32.19 52.65 89.72
N GLU A 7 -32.11 51.72 90.67
CA GLU A 7 -33.01 51.70 91.84
C GLU A 7 -32.83 52.90 92.77
N GLU A 8 -31.63 53.50 92.79
CA GLU A 8 -31.36 54.78 93.48
C GLU A 8 -31.91 55.99 92.72
N GLU A 9 -31.73 56.04 91.39
CA GLU A 9 -32.29 57.09 90.53
C GLU A 9 -33.82 57.12 90.61
N SER A 10 -34.46 55.94 90.69
CA SER A 10 -35.91 55.80 90.80
C SER A 10 -36.50 56.40 92.08
N ARG A 11 -35.71 56.54 93.16
CA ARG A 11 -36.16 57.23 94.39
C ARG A 11 -36.07 58.74 94.23
N LEU A 12 -34.97 59.24 93.66
CA LEU A 12 -34.72 60.67 93.43
C LEU A 12 -35.67 61.28 92.39
N LEU A 13 -35.97 60.57 91.30
CA LEU A 13 -36.82 61.05 90.20
C LEU A 13 -38.32 60.73 90.39
N SER A 14 -38.71 60.21 91.55
CA SER A 14 -40.10 59.79 91.84
C SER A 14 -41.15 60.92 91.79
N HIS A 15 -40.72 62.19 91.77
CA HIS A 15 -41.57 63.37 91.65
C HIS A 15 -41.55 64.02 90.26
N ASP A 16 -40.70 63.57 89.34
CA ASP A 16 -40.57 64.11 87.97
C ASP A 16 -40.95 63.05 86.92
N ALA A 17 -42.25 62.90 86.69
CA ALA A 17 -42.78 61.95 85.73
C ALA A 17 -42.35 62.24 84.28
N ALA A 18 -41.98 63.48 83.95
CA ALA A 18 -41.63 63.88 82.58
C ALA A 18 -40.27 63.33 82.15
N THR A 19 -39.25 63.43 83.02
CA THR A 19 -37.93 62.85 82.72
C THR A 19 -37.94 61.32 82.79
N VAL A 20 -38.74 60.73 83.69
CA VAL A 20 -38.97 59.28 83.76
C VAL A 20 -39.61 58.76 82.46
N SER A 21 -40.67 59.42 81.95
CA SER A 21 -41.27 59.07 80.65
C SER A 21 -40.28 59.25 79.53
N GLY A 22 -39.57 60.38 79.46
CA GLY A 22 -38.59 60.65 78.41
C GLY A 22 -37.48 59.60 78.32
N ARG A 23 -36.99 59.07 79.45
CA ARG A 23 -36.04 57.94 79.49
C ARG A 23 -36.68 56.62 79.03
N ALA A 24 -37.91 56.33 79.44
CA ALA A 24 -38.63 55.14 78.99
C ALA A 24 -38.89 55.19 77.47
N ASP A 25 -39.38 56.31 76.96
CA ASP A 25 -39.66 56.54 75.54
C ASP A 25 -38.38 56.49 74.68
N ALA A 26 -37.24 56.93 75.22
CA ALA A 26 -35.94 56.78 74.56
C ALA A 26 -35.54 55.30 74.42
N VAL A 27 -35.59 54.53 75.52
CA VAL A 27 -35.27 53.10 75.49
C VAL A 27 -36.26 52.31 74.61
N ILE A 28 -37.54 52.69 74.59
CA ILE A 28 -38.54 52.10 73.69
C ILE A 28 -38.22 52.41 72.22
N ARG A 29 -37.80 53.64 71.87
CA ARG A 29 -37.39 53.98 70.50
C ARG A 29 -36.12 53.22 70.08
N ASP A 30 -35.12 53.12 70.95
CA ASP A 30 -33.89 52.39 70.66
C ASP A 30 -34.16 50.88 70.48
N LEU A 31 -35.02 50.29 71.31
CA LEU A 31 -35.44 48.90 71.15
C LEU A 31 -36.24 48.66 69.86
N HIS A 32 -37.16 49.56 69.48
CA HIS A 32 -37.83 49.48 68.19
C HIS A 32 -36.85 49.59 67.02
N LEU A 33 -35.90 50.53 67.08
CA LEU A 33 -34.87 50.68 66.06
C LEU A 33 -34.02 49.42 65.93
N GLN A 34 -33.58 48.81 67.04
CA GLN A 34 -32.84 47.54 67.03
C GLN A 34 -33.67 46.37 66.48
N VAL A 35 -34.96 46.32 66.78
CA VAL A 35 -35.88 45.30 66.24
C VAL A 35 -36.08 45.48 64.73
N ASP A 36 -36.14 46.72 64.24
CA ASP A 36 -36.33 46.98 62.81
C ASP A 36 -35.02 46.82 62.01
N THR A 37 -33.85 47.15 62.57
CA THR A 37 -32.56 46.84 61.94
C THR A 37 -32.33 45.33 61.87
N THR A 38 -32.58 44.58 62.95
CA THR A 38 -32.39 43.12 62.96
C THR A 38 -33.37 42.38 62.04
N LYS A 39 -34.60 42.89 61.85
CA LYS A 39 -35.50 42.40 60.78
C LYS A 39 -34.91 42.68 59.40
N ALA A 40 -34.51 43.91 59.11
CA ALA A 40 -33.97 44.28 57.80
C ALA A 40 -32.70 43.48 57.46
N GLU A 41 -31.82 43.24 58.44
CA GLU A 41 -30.66 42.37 58.31
C GLU A 41 -31.06 40.92 57.99
N LYS A 42 -32.05 40.36 58.71
CA LYS A 42 -32.57 39.01 58.45
C LYS A 42 -33.20 38.89 57.05
N ASP A 43 -33.99 39.87 56.64
CA ASP A 43 -34.64 39.88 55.34
C ASP A 43 -33.61 39.99 54.22
N ALA A 44 -32.58 40.84 54.38
CA ALA A 44 -31.46 40.94 53.45
C ALA A 44 -30.66 39.62 53.33
N VAL A 45 -30.40 38.93 54.45
CA VAL A 45 -29.77 37.60 54.45
C VAL A 45 -30.65 36.56 53.75
N THR A 46 -31.97 36.61 53.95
CA THR A 46 -32.92 35.68 53.33
C THR A 46 -32.95 35.88 51.80
N ILE A 47 -33.06 37.13 51.34
CA ILE A 47 -33.01 37.49 49.92
C ILE A 47 -31.68 37.07 49.28
N ALA A 48 -30.55 37.29 49.96
CA ALA A 48 -29.23 36.88 49.46
C ALA A 48 -29.11 35.35 49.35
N ALA A 49 -29.69 34.60 50.30
CA ALA A 49 -29.75 33.14 50.23
C ALA A 49 -30.61 32.65 49.05
N GLU A 50 -31.81 33.22 48.87
CA GLU A 50 -32.70 32.89 47.73
C GLU A 50 -32.05 33.18 46.37
N GLN A 51 -31.40 34.35 46.22
CA GLN A 51 -30.65 34.70 45.01
C GLN A 51 -29.48 33.73 44.75
N THR A 52 -28.78 33.30 45.81
CA THR A 52 -27.69 32.32 45.69
C THR A 52 -28.22 30.94 45.28
N CYS A 53 -29.35 30.51 45.83
CA CYS A 53 -30.02 29.26 45.44
C CYS A 53 -30.45 29.28 43.97
N ALA A 54 -31.14 30.32 43.52
CA ALA A 54 -31.58 30.45 42.12
C ALA A 54 -30.40 30.42 41.12
N LEU A 55 -29.27 31.05 41.47
CA LEU A 55 -28.07 31.03 40.64
C LEU A 55 -27.42 29.63 40.59
N LEU A 56 -27.45 28.88 41.70
CA LEU A 56 -26.96 27.50 41.76
C LEU A 56 -27.86 26.54 40.97
N GLU A 57 -29.18 26.72 41.04
CA GLU A 57 -30.17 25.95 40.27
C GLU A 57 -29.96 26.15 38.76
N GLN A 58 -29.92 27.41 38.29
CA GLN A 58 -29.64 27.73 36.89
C GLN A 58 -28.31 27.11 36.40
N ARG A 59 -27.27 27.15 37.23
CA ARG A 59 -25.96 26.57 36.89
C ARG A 59 -26.00 25.03 36.86
N TYR A 60 -26.77 24.41 37.75
CA TYR A 60 -26.97 22.96 37.77
C TYR A 60 -27.73 22.48 36.52
N GLU A 61 -28.80 23.18 36.13
CA GLU A 61 -29.55 22.89 34.90
C GLU A 61 -28.65 22.98 33.66
N SER A 62 -27.92 24.08 33.49
CA SER A 62 -26.99 24.27 32.37
C SER A 62 -25.93 23.15 32.31
N LEU A 63 -25.36 22.76 33.46
CA LEU A 63 -24.35 21.70 33.52
C LEU A 63 -24.96 20.31 33.25
N SER A 64 -26.22 20.09 33.66
CA SER A 64 -26.97 18.86 33.38
C SER A 64 -27.23 18.71 31.88
N ASP A 65 -27.59 19.80 31.19
CA ASP A 65 -27.77 19.83 29.73
C ASP A 65 -26.46 19.57 28.98
N ASP A 66 -25.34 20.17 29.42
CA ASP A 66 -24.00 19.86 28.87
C ASP A 66 -23.62 18.39 29.06
N LEU A 67 -23.87 17.82 30.24
CA LEU A 67 -23.64 16.40 30.51
C LEU A 67 -24.54 15.49 29.66
N ALA A 68 -25.77 15.90 29.36
CA ALA A 68 -26.67 15.18 28.47
C ALA A 68 -26.18 15.21 27.00
N ARG A 69 -25.75 16.39 26.51
CA ARG A 69 -25.12 16.55 25.18
C ARG A 69 -23.89 15.67 25.04
N LEU A 70 -22.93 15.79 25.96
CA LEU A 70 -21.68 15.02 25.94
C LEU A 70 -21.91 13.50 26.00
N ARG A 71 -22.92 13.04 26.76
CA ARG A 71 -23.32 11.62 26.77
C ARG A 71 -23.88 11.16 25.42
N SER A 72 -24.69 11.98 24.75
CA SER A 72 -25.20 11.69 23.41
C SER A 72 -24.07 11.62 22.38
N GLU A 73 -23.17 12.59 22.37
CA GLU A 73 -22.00 12.63 21.47
C GLU A 73 -21.09 11.41 21.68
N ASN A 74 -20.78 11.07 22.94
CA ASN A 74 -19.94 9.92 23.25
C ASN A 74 -20.59 8.59 22.85
N SER A 75 -21.93 8.47 22.98
CA SER A 75 -22.69 7.32 22.46
C SER A 75 -22.62 7.23 20.93
N GLN A 76 -22.80 8.35 20.22
CA GLN A 76 -22.69 8.41 18.76
C GLN A 76 -21.28 8.04 18.28
N LEU A 77 -20.24 8.60 18.90
CA LEU A 77 -18.84 8.26 18.60
C LEU A 77 -18.54 6.79 18.88
N SER A 78 -19.08 6.22 19.96
CA SER A 78 -18.94 4.78 20.26
C SER A 78 -19.54 3.93 19.14
N THR A 79 -20.78 4.20 18.71
CA THR A 79 -21.41 3.47 17.60
C THR A 79 -20.67 3.64 16.26
N TYR A 80 -20.11 4.82 16.00
CA TYR A 80 -19.29 5.06 14.81
C TYR A 80 -17.98 4.26 14.83
N ILE A 81 -17.32 4.19 15.99
CA ILE A 81 -16.11 3.36 16.17
C ILE A 81 -16.42 1.88 15.98
N GLU A 82 -17.52 1.38 16.57
CA GLU A 82 -17.97 -0.01 16.38
C GLU A 82 -18.24 -0.32 14.91
N GLN A 83 -18.90 0.57 14.16
CA GLN A 83 -19.11 0.41 12.73
C GLN A 83 -17.77 0.34 11.96
N ARG A 84 -16.83 1.27 12.24
CA ARG A 84 -15.52 1.27 11.58
C ARG A 84 -14.68 0.04 11.89
N LEU A 85 -14.80 -0.52 13.10
CA LEU A 85 -14.15 -1.78 13.46
C LEU A 85 -14.73 -2.97 12.68
N SER A 86 -16.05 -2.99 12.45
CA SER A 86 -16.71 -4.01 11.60
C SER A 86 -16.25 -3.90 10.14
N GLU A 87 -16.26 -2.69 9.56
CA GLU A 87 -15.78 -2.43 8.20
C GLU A 87 -14.31 -2.84 8.02
N LEU A 88 -13.45 -2.56 9.00
CA LEU A 88 -12.05 -2.96 8.97
C LEU A 88 -11.88 -4.49 9.00
N ALA A 89 -12.66 -5.19 9.81
CA ALA A 89 -12.64 -6.65 9.89
C ALA A 89 -13.10 -7.31 8.58
N GLU A 90 -14.13 -6.77 7.92
CA GLU A 90 -14.59 -7.22 6.60
C GLU A 90 -13.51 -7.04 5.52
N VAL A 91 -12.86 -5.86 5.48
CA VAL A 91 -11.77 -5.58 4.53
C VAL A 91 -10.56 -6.48 4.78
N GLN A 92 -10.22 -6.78 6.03
CA GLN A 92 -9.14 -7.73 6.36
C GLN A 92 -9.49 -9.15 5.88
N ALA A 93 -10.71 -9.63 6.13
CA ALA A 93 -11.15 -10.95 5.67
C ALA A 93 -11.12 -11.07 4.14
N GLU A 94 -11.57 -10.03 3.42
CA GLU A 94 -11.51 -9.96 1.96
C GLU A 94 -10.07 -9.93 1.45
N ASN A 95 -9.16 -9.22 2.11
CA ASN A 95 -7.74 -9.19 1.76
C ASN A 95 -7.11 -10.60 1.85
N TYR A 96 -7.32 -11.32 2.97
CA TYR A 96 -6.85 -12.70 3.11
C TYR A 96 -7.44 -13.64 2.05
N ARG A 97 -8.72 -13.48 1.72
CA ARG A 97 -9.39 -14.26 0.67
C ARG A 97 -8.79 -14.01 -0.71
N LEU A 98 -8.48 -12.76 -1.04
CA LEU A 98 -7.82 -12.38 -2.30
C LEU A 98 -6.36 -12.88 -2.35
N HIS A 99 -5.62 -12.80 -1.23
CA HIS A 99 -4.27 -13.34 -1.12
C HIS A 99 -4.23 -14.85 -1.36
N LEU A 100 -5.11 -15.63 -0.74
CA LEU A 100 -5.23 -17.08 -0.99
C LEU A 100 -5.51 -17.37 -2.48
N LYS A 101 -6.42 -16.61 -3.10
CA LYS A 101 -6.74 -16.74 -4.52
C LYS A 101 -5.55 -16.38 -5.43
N ALA A 102 -4.68 -15.45 -5.02
CA ALA A 102 -3.45 -15.15 -5.76
C ALA A 102 -2.47 -16.33 -5.73
N VAL A 103 -2.20 -16.88 -4.53
CA VAL A 103 -1.34 -18.07 -4.34
C VAL A 103 -1.84 -19.28 -5.16
N GLU A 104 -3.16 -19.49 -5.23
CA GLU A 104 -3.75 -20.53 -6.10
C GLU A 104 -3.49 -20.31 -7.60
N LYS A 105 -3.41 -19.05 -8.06
CA LYS A 105 -3.08 -18.71 -9.45
C LYS A 105 -1.59 -18.91 -9.72
N ASP A 106 -0.73 -18.49 -8.80
CA ASP A 106 0.72 -18.66 -8.93
C ASP A 106 1.07 -20.15 -9.04
N GLY A 107 0.52 -20.99 -8.15
CA GLY A 107 0.67 -22.45 -8.23
C GLY A 107 -0.01 -23.10 -9.45
N LYS A 108 -0.84 -22.38 -10.22
CA LYS A 108 -1.30 -22.81 -11.56
C LYS A 108 -0.34 -22.36 -12.65
N ILE A 109 0.21 -21.15 -12.55
CA ILE A 109 1.21 -20.60 -13.49
C ILE A 109 2.48 -21.47 -13.46
N GLU A 110 2.98 -21.83 -12.28
CA GLU A 110 4.14 -22.72 -12.11
C GLU A 110 3.93 -24.08 -12.80
N ARG A 111 2.77 -24.72 -12.60
CA ARG A 111 2.45 -26.00 -13.25
C ARG A 111 2.40 -25.90 -14.76
N LEU A 112 1.76 -24.86 -15.31
CA LEU A 112 1.72 -24.62 -16.75
C LEU A 112 3.10 -24.29 -17.33
N SER A 113 3.96 -23.61 -16.55
CA SER A 113 5.35 -23.34 -16.92
C SER A 113 6.16 -24.63 -17.03
N LEU A 114 6.06 -25.52 -16.03
CA LEU A 114 6.70 -26.84 -16.05
C LEU A 114 6.22 -27.72 -17.22
N GLU A 115 4.91 -27.75 -17.47
CA GLU A 115 4.34 -28.45 -18.62
C GLU A 115 4.88 -27.89 -19.95
N THR A 116 4.95 -26.57 -20.08
CA THR A 116 5.53 -25.90 -21.27
C THR A 116 7.00 -26.27 -21.47
N VAL A 117 7.80 -26.37 -20.41
CA VAL A 117 9.22 -26.78 -20.47
C VAL A 117 9.36 -28.24 -20.94
N GLU A 118 8.57 -29.17 -20.40
CA GLU A 118 8.60 -30.58 -20.85
C GLU A 118 8.09 -30.73 -22.30
N GLN A 119 7.07 -29.97 -22.72
CA GLN A 119 6.64 -29.92 -24.11
C GLN A 119 7.73 -29.38 -25.05
N HIS A 120 8.47 -28.33 -24.65
CA HIS A 120 9.61 -27.83 -25.42
C HIS A 120 10.74 -28.87 -25.55
N LYS A 121 11.01 -29.64 -24.49
CA LYS A 121 12.00 -30.72 -24.48
C LYS A 121 11.59 -31.86 -25.42
N SER A 122 10.34 -32.32 -25.35
CA SER A 122 9.79 -33.32 -26.27
C SER A 122 9.82 -32.82 -27.73
N LYS A 123 9.42 -31.56 -27.98
CA LYS A 123 9.47 -30.94 -29.31
C LYS A 123 10.90 -30.90 -29.87
N ARG A 124 11.91 -30.60 -29.04
CA ARG A 124 13.32 -30.58 -29.47
C ARG A 124 13.79 -31.97 -29.90
N GLN A 125 13.50 -33.00 -29.11
CA GLN A 125 13.83 -34.40 -29.43
C GLN A 125 13.17 -34.88 -30.73
N LEU A 126 11.93 -34.46 -31.00
CA LEU A 126 11.25 -34.76 -32.27
C LEU A 126 11.90 -34.04 -33.46
N LEU A 127 12.34 -32.78 -33.30
CA LEU A 127 13.06 -32.06 -34.36
C LEU A 127 14.42 -32.71 -34.67
N GLU A 128 15.20 -33.07 -33.65
CA GLU A 128 16.47 -33.81 -33.82
C GLU A 128 16.26 -35.14 -34.57
N LEU A 129 15.18 -35.86 -34.28
CA LEU A 129 14.84 -37.09 -35.00
C LEU A 129 14.43 -36.85 -36.46
N VAL A 130 13.69 -35.77 -36.74
CA VAL A 130 13.33 -35.37 -38.11
C VAL A 130 14.59 -35.00 -38.90
N GLU A 131 15.50 -34.19 -38.35
CA GLU A 131 16.78 -33.84 -38.98
C GLU A 131 17.62 -35.08 -39.28
N GLN A 132 17.65 -36.06 -38.36
CA GLN A 132 18.30 -37.35 -38.60
C GLN A 132 17.67 -38.13 -39.76
N LYS A 133 16.33 -38.16 -39.85
CA LYS A 133 15.63 -38.85 -40.94
C LYS A 133 15.78 -38.14 -42.28
N ASP A 134 15.80 -36.82 -42.31
CA ASP A 134 16.08 -36.04 -43.52
C ASP A 134 17.53 -36.20 -43.98
N ALA A 135 18.49 -36.42 -43.07
CA ALA A 135 19.84 -36.83 -43.42
C ALA A 135 19.89 -38.25 -44.04
N GLU A 136 19.23 -39.23 -43.41
CA GLU A 136 19.13 -40.61 -43.92
C GLU A 136 18.44 -40.68 -45.30
N ILE A 137 17.39 -39.87 -45.51
CA ILE A 137 16.70 -39.75 -46.80
C ILE A 137 17.62 -39.12 -47.85
N ARG A 138 18.37 -38.05 -47.52
CA ARG A 138 19.33 -37.43 -48.45
C ARG A 138 20.44 -38.40 -48.86
N GLU A 139 20.99 -39.17 -47.91
CA GLU A 139 21.99 -40.21 -48.20
C GLU A 139 21.40 -41.28 -49.14
N LYS A 140 20.22 -41.82 -48.82
CA LYS A 140 19.53 -42.80 -49.66
C LYS A 140 19.26 -42.25 -51.07
N ASN A 141 18.76 -41.02 -51.19
CA ASN A 141 18.54 -40.38 -52.48
C ASN A 141 19.84 -40.20 -53.27
N ALA A 142 20.95 -39.85 -52.62
CA ALA A 142 22.27 -39.79 -53.28
C ALA A 142 22.75 -41.17 -53.76
N THR A 143 22.52 -42.24 -52.99
CA THR A 143 22.83 -43.61 -53.45
C THR A 143 21.95 -44.04 -54.63
N ILE A 144 20.65 -43.71 -54.61
CA ILE A 144 19.72 -43.97 -55.72
C ILE A 144 20.19 -43.22 -56.97
N GLN A 145 20.55 -41.94 -56.85
CA GLN A 145 21.09 -41.17 -57.97
C GLN A 145 22.36 -41.84 -58.54
N SER A 146 23.31 -42.25 -57.69
CA SER A 146 24.50 -42.98 -58.15
C SER A 146 24.19 -44.30 -58.86
N TYR A 147 23.08 -44.97 -58.54
CA TYR A 147 22.62 -46.15 -59.29
C TYR A 147 21.98 -45.75 -60.63
N LEU A 148 21.20 -44.67 -60.69
CA LEU A 148 20.63 -44.15 -61.93
C LEU A 148 21.73 -43.71 -62.91
N ASP A 149 22.71 -42.94 -62.45
CA ASP A 149 23.85 -42.48 -63.25
C ASP A 149 24.65 -43.66 -63.85
N LYS A 150 24.79 -44.77 -63.11
CA LYS A 150 25.44 -46.00 -63.60
C LYS A 150 24.62 -46.70 -64.68
N ILE A 151 23.28 -46.74 -64.54
CA ILE A 151 22.39 -47.33 -65.54
C ILE A 151 22.43 -46.52 -66.84
N GLU A 152 22.44 -45.19 -66.73
CA GLU A 152 22.60 -44.29 -67.88
C GLU A 152 23.97 -44.44 -68.57
N LEU A 153 25.06 -44.59 -67.79
CA LEU A 153 26.39 -44.85 -68.32
C LEU A 153 26.52 -46.23 -69.02
N CYS A 154 25.80 -47.26 -68.55
CA CYS A 154 25.72 -48.53 -69.28
C CYS A 154 24.91 -48.38 -70.56
N SER A 155 23.73 -47.76 -70.49
CA SER A 155 22.83 -47.56 -71.64
C SER A 155 23.49 -46.75 -72.77
N SER A 156 24.34 -45.78 -72.43
CA SER A 156 25.12 -44.99 -73.40
C SER A 156 26.33 -45.72 -73.99
N LYS A 157 26.84 -46.78 -73.35
CA LYS A 157 27.83 -47.69 -73.96
C LYS A 157 27.19 -48.64 -74.95
N ASP A 158 26.00 -49.16 -74.64
CA ASP A 158 25.28 -50.06 -75.54
C ASP A 158 24.84 -49.32 -76.84
N THR A 159 24.47 -48.03 -76.74
CA THR A 159 24.20 -47.22 -77.94
C THR A 159 25.48 -46.88 -78.72
N ALA A 160 26.62 -46.68 -78.07
CA ALA A 160 27.90 -46.49 -78.75
C ALA A 160 28.31 -47.76 -79.53
N ALA A 161 28.24 -48.93 -78.89
CA ALA A 161 28.52 -50.21 -79.54
C ALA A 161 27.56 -50.50 -80.70
N SER A 162 26.26 -50.25 -80.52
CA SER A 162 25.27 -50.40 -81.60
C SER A 162 25.50 -49.44 -82.78
N ASN A 163 26.01 -48.23 -82.51
CA ASN A 163 26.41 -47.29 -83.56
C ASN A 163 27.69 -47.73 -84.28
N GLU A 164 28.68 -48.32 -83.59
CA GLU A 164 29.85 -48.94 -84.23
C GLU A 164 29.45 -50.14 -85.12
N GLU A 165 28.58 -51.04 -84.63
CA GLU A 165 28.06 -52.16 -85.42
C GLU A 165 27.29 -51.68 -86.66
N ARG A 166 26.47 -50.63 -86.53
CA ARG A 166 25.80 -49.98 -87.67
C ARG A 166 26.80 -49.42 -88.68
N PHE A 167 27.84 -48.74 -88.22
CA PHE A 167 28.86 -48.14 -89.09
C PHE A 167 29.66 -49.22 -89.85
N VAL A 168 29.96 -50.35 -89.20
CA VAL A 168 30.59 -51.53 -89.84
C VAL A 168 29.66 -52.20 -90.87
N ALA A 169 28.36 -52.29 -90.57
CA ALA A 169 27.37 -52.80 -91.52
C ALA A 169 27.22 -51.87 -92.73
N GLU A 170 27.14 -50.56 -92.52
CA GLU A 170 27.01 -49.54 -93.56
C GLU A 170 28.25 -49.55 -94.49
N LEU A 171 29.47 -49.59 -93.93
CA LEU A 171 30.71 -49.79 -94.70
C LEU A 171 30.70 -51.10 -95.52
N SER A 172 30.16 -52.19 -94.96
CA SER A 172 30.06 -53.46 -95.67
C SER A 172 29.06 -53.39 -96.84
N THR A 173 27.93 -52.70 -96.68
CA THR A 173 26.97 -52.48 -97.78
C THR A 173 27.56 -51.57 -98.86
N MET A 174 28.31 -50.53 -98.48
CA MET A 174 29.01 -49.67 -99.43
C MET A 174 30.03 -50.47 -100.24
N HIS A 175 30.86 -51.31 -99.60
CA HIS A 175 31.81 -52.18 -100.30
C HIS A 175 31.11 -53.18 -101.24
N MET A 176 29.95 -53.74 -100.85
CA MET A 176 29.20 -54.65 -101.71
C MET A 176 28.63 -53.96 -102.94
N THR A 177 27.98 -52.80 -102.78
CA THR A 177 27.48 -52.00 -103.91
C THR A 177 28.62 -51.50 -104.82
N GLN A 178 29.81 -51.27 -104.28
CA GLN A 178 31.00 -50.93 -105.06
C GLN A 178 31.47 -52.10 -105.94
N VAL A 179 31.47 -53.34 -105.41
CA VAL A 179 31.75 -54.56 -106.20
C VAL A 179 30.66 -54.85 -107.24
N GLU A 180 29.38 -54.61 -106.92
CA GLU A 180 28.27 -54.70 -107.88
C GLU A 180 28.44 -53.70 -109.04
N ASN A 181 28.79 -52.44 -108.73
CA ASN A 181 29.06 -51.41 -109.73
C ASN A 181 30.27 -51.77 -110.61
N GLU A 182 31.36 -52.31 -110.05
CA GLU A 182 32.49 -52.83 -110.84
C GLU A 182 32.11 -54.01 -111.74
N TYR A 183 31.13 -54.81 -111.36
CA TYR A 183 30.62 -55.93 -112.19
C TYR A 183 29.73 -55.41 -113.33
N ILE A 184 28.89 -54.41 -113.06
CA ILE A 184 28.10 -53.70 -114.08
C ILE A 184 29.03 -53.06 -115.12
N GLU A 185 30.08 -52.33 -114.69
CA GLU A 185 31.03 -51.70 -115.61
C GLU A 185 31.78 -52.72 -116.49
N LYS A 186 32.00 -53.96 -116.00
CA LYS A 186 32.56 -55.06 -116.78
C LYS A 186 31.57 -55.59 -117.82
N LEU A 187 30.28 -55.72 -117.48
CA LEU A 187 29.22 -56.11 -118.42
C LEU A 187 29.01 -55.07 -119.52
N GLU A 188 29.06 -53.78 -119.20
CA GLU A 188 28.98 -52.70 -120.20
C GLU A 188 30.16 -52.74 -121.18
N LYS A 189 31.36 -53.08 -120.70
CA LYS A 189 32.55 -53.29 -121.57
C LYS A 189 32.43 -54.54 -122.45
N GLU A 190 31.79 -55.62 -121.99
CA GLU A 190 31.47 -56.78 -122.85
C GLU A 190 30.44 -56.42 -123.93
N ALA A 191 29.38 -55.67 -123.57
CA ALA A 191 28.38 -55.18 -124.51
C ALA A 191 28.98 -54.27 -125.60
N SER A 192 29.94 -53.42 -125.22
CA SER A 192 30.75 -52.61 -126.14
C SER A 192 31.51 -53.49 -127.15
N LEU A 193 32.18 -54.55 -126.68
CA LEU A 193 32.94 -55.47 -127.55
C LEU A 193 32.05 -56.28 -128.50
N ARG A 194 30.82 -56.63 -128.11
CA ARG A 194 29.84 -57.26 -129.02
C ARG A 194 29.44 -56.33 -130.17
N LYS A 195 29.23 -55.05 -129.88
CA LYS A 195 28.85 -54.03 -130.87
C LYS A 195 29.93 -53.78 -131.93
N ASP A 196 31.19 -53.99 -131.61
CA ASP A 196 32.30 -53.88 -132.57
C ASP A 196 32.53 -55.18 -133.37
N LEU A 197 32.12 -56.33 -132.85
CA LEU A 197 32.08 -57.61 -133.59
C LEU A 197 30.99 -57.63 -134.67
N GLU A 198 29.85 -56.97 -134.41
CA GLU A 198 28.70 -56.88 -135.33
C GLU A 198 29.01 -56.06 -136.59
N LYS A 199 29.94 -55.08 -136.50
CA LYS A 199 30.43 -54.31 -137.66
C LYS A 199 31.26 -55.17 -138.63
N VAL A 200 32.02 -56.14 -138.12
CA VAL A 200 32.93 -56.99 -138.92
C VAL A 200 32.17 -58.04 -139.72
N LEU A 201 30.94 -58.39 -139.31
CA LEU A 201 30.06 -59.27 -140.10
C LEU A 201 29.34 -58.56 -141.25
N HIS A 202 29.26 -57.22 -141.23
CA HIS A 202 28.51 -56.46 -142.24
C HIS A 202 29.29 -56.20 -143.56
N GLU A 203 30.59 -56.54 -143.62
CA GLU A 203 31.44 -56.32 -144.81
C GLU A 203 31.52 -57.53 -145.77
N ILE A 204 30.86 -58.66 -145.48
CA ILE A 204 30.93 -59.88 -146.32
C ILE A 204 29.62 -60.19 -147.08
N GLU A 205 28.49 -59.59 -146.71
CA GLU A 205 27.18 -59.83 -147.37
C GLU A 205 26.83 -58.78 -148.46
N GLU A 206 27.82 -58.10 -149.03
CA GLU A 206 27.63 -57.28 -150.23
C GLU A 206 27.73 -58.14 -151.51
N LYS A 207 26.56 -58.47 -152.11
CA LYS A 207 26.26 -58.84 -153.52
C LYS A 207 25.48 -60.16 -153.75
N ALA A 208 24.15 -60.06 -153.70
CA ALA A 208 23.21 -60.94 -154.41
C ALA A 208 21.90 -60.20 -154.82
N GLU A 209 22.08 -59.30 -155.79
CA GLU A 209 21.15 -58.59 -156.72
C GLU A 209 19.98 -59.41 -157.35
N ILE A 210 18.75 -58.94 -157.73
CA ILE A 210 17.90 -57.69 -157.63
C ILE A 210 16.38 -58.10 -157.83
N ILE A 211 15.41 -57.14 -157.78
CA ILE A 211 14.00 -57.10 -158.35
C ILE A 211 12.82 -57.48 -157.41
N LEU A 212 11.69 -56.75 -157.29
CA LEU A 212 11.24 -55.35 -157.54
C LEU A 212 9.86 -55.17 -156.83
N ASP A 213 9.55 -54.01 -156.23
CA ASP A 213 8.57 -53.03 -156.75
C ASP A 213 8.57 -51.73 -155.90
N GLU A 214 8.06 -50.64 -156.45
CA GLU A 214 8.30 -49.25 -156.01
C GLU A 214 7.17 -48.63 -155.15
N ARG A 215 7.51 -47.78 -154.16
CA ARG A 215 7.45 -46.30 -154.29
C ARG A 215 7.67 -45.52 -152.97
N GLU A 216 8.26 -44.34 -153.14
CA GLU A 216 8.49 -43.29 -152.13
C GLU A 216 7.18 -42.67 -151.60
N ASP A 217 7.12 -42.03 -150.43
CA ASP A 217 7.64 -40.68 -150.12
C ASP A 217 7.49 -40.47 -148.58
N GLY A 218 8.37 -39.83 -147.80
CA GLY A 218 9.60 -39.13 -148.13
C GLY A 218 9.66 -37.74 -147.46
N ARG A 219 10.14 -37.68 -146.20
CA ARG A 219 10.96 -36.55 -145.71
C ARG A 219 11.53 -36.68 -144.29
N LYS A 220 12.84 -36.41 -144.22
CA LYS A 220 13.57 -35.81 -143.09
C LYS A 220 13.15 -34.31 -143.02
N ASP A 221 13.46 -33.49 -142.03
CA ASP A 221 14.66 -33.42 -141.20
C ASP A 221 14.47 -32.35 -140.08
N LEU A 222 15.55 -32.12 -139.33
CA LEU A 222 15.89 -30.91 -138.56
C LEU A 222 15.44 -30.76 -137.10
N VAL A 223 16.46 -30.95 -136.26
CA VAL A 223 16.61 -30.63 -134.85
C VAL A 223 16.99 -29.15 -134.64
N LEU A 224 16.61 -28.58 -133.47
CA LEU A 224 17.05 -27.30 -132.87
C LEU A 224 16.69 -25.97 -133.59
N LEU A 225 15.80 -25.20 -132.97
CA LEU A 225 16.13 -23.89 -132.35
C LEU A 225 15.03 -23.47 -131.35
N PHE A 226 15.43 -23.22 -130.09
CA PHE A 226 14.69 -22.46 -129.06
C PHE A 226 13.32 -22.97 -128.55
N GLU A 227 13.32 -24.15 -127.93
CA GLU A 227 12.42 -24.44 -126.78
C GLU A 227 13.03 -23.99 -125.43
N ASP A 228 14.00 -23.06 -125.50
CA ASP A 228 14.89 -22.65 -124.40
C ASP A 228 14.32 -21.51 -123.50
N SER A 229 13.02 -21.26 -123.60
CA SER A 229 12.32 -20.23 -122.80
C SER A 229 11.39 -20.79 -121.70
N GLN A 230 11.46 -22.10 -121.40
CA GLN A 230 10.70 -22.68 -120.27
C GLN A 230 11.50 -23.55 -119.28
N GLU A 231 12.84 -23.57 -119.35
CA GLU A 231 13.71 -24.21 -118.34
C GLU A 231 14.48 -23.19 -117.47
N VAL A 232 14.79 -21.99 -117.99
CA VAL A 232 15.40 -20.90 -117.20
C VAL A 232 14.41 -20.34 -116.16
N SER A 233 13.11 -20.43 -116.41
CA SER A 233 12.08 -20.10 -115.42
C SER A 233 11.99 -21.14 -114.29
N LYS A 234 12.14 -22.45 -114.58
CA LYS A 234 12.01 -23.52 -113.56
C LYS A 234 13.20 -23.58 -112.60
N LYS A 235 14.45 -23.44 -113.08
CA LYS A 235 15.64 -23.39 -112.19
C LYS A 235 15.74 -22.09 -111.39
N GLY A 236 15.21 -20.98 -111.90
CA GLY A 236 15.03 -19.74 -111.13
C GLY A 236 13.92 -19.88 -110.09
N SER A 237 12.74 -20.36 -110.50
CA SER A 237 11.57 -20.61 -109.64
C SER A 237 11.89 -21.58 -108.50
N GLY A 238 12.58 -22.70 -108.76
CA GLY A 238 12.97 -23.67 -107.74
C GLY A 238 13.86 -23.06 -106.65
N LYS A 239 14.95 -22.37 -107.05
CA LYS A 239 15.86 -21.71 -106.08
C LYS A 239 15.21 -20.56 -105.32
N VAL A 240 14.30 -19.82 -105.95
CA VAL A 240 13.51 -18.76 -105.29
C VAL A 240 12.47 -19.36 -104.34
N SER A 241 11.81 -20.46 -104.71
CA SER A 241 10.83 -21.16 -103.90
C SER A 241 11.47 -21.86 -102.69
N GLU A 242 12.62 -22.49 -102.86
CA GLU A 242 13.39 -23.10 -101.77
C GLU A 242 13.92 -22.03 -100.80
N ARG A 243 14.43 -20.91 -101.32
CA ARG A 243 14.82 -19.76 -100.49
C ARG A 243 13.63 -19.10 -99.78
N ALA A 244 12.47 -19.02 -100.43
CA ALA A 244 11.24 -18.53 -99.81
C ALA A 244 10.79 -19.48 -98.68
N ARG A 245 10.74 -20.79 -98.92
CA ARG A 245 10.40 -21.81 -97.93
C ARG A 245 11.34 -21.77 -96.72
N ASN A 246 12.65 -21.65 -96.94
CA ASN A 246 13.63 -21.54 -95.85
C ASN A 246 13.41 -20.25 -95.03
N LEU A 247 13.13 -19.11 -95.69
CA LEU A 247 12.80 -17.86 -95.01
C LEU A 247 11.46 -17.94 -94.26
N GLU A 248 10.46 -18.62 -94.81
CA GLU A 248 9.18 -18.90 -94.14
C GLU A 248 9.36 -19.79 -92.91
N GLU A 249 10.23 -20.79 -92.97
CA GLU A 249 10.57 -21.65 -91.82
C GLU A 249 11.33 -20.87 -90.73
N TYR A 250 12.30 -20.02 -91.10
CA TYR A 250 12.95 -19.11 -90.15
C TYR A 250 11.95 -18.10 -89.55
N LEU A 251 11.03 -17.55 -90.34
CA LEU A 251 9.98 -16.66 -89.85
C LEU A 251 8.97 -17.40 -88.95
N ALA A 252 8.71 -18.68 -89.18
CA ALA A 252 7.89 -19.51 -88.30
C ALA A 252 8.59 -19.73 -86.96
N LYS A 253 9.86 -20.15 -86.95
CA LYS A 253 10.67 -20.32 -85.74
C LYS A 253 10.79 -19.04 -84.93
N LEU A 254 11.11 -17.91 -85.57
CA LEU A 254 11.17 -16.60 -84.90
C LEU A 254 9.81 -16.15 -84.33
N ARG A 255 8.69 -16.54 -84.95
CA ARG A 255 7.35 -16.29 -84.38
C ARG A 255 7.08 -17.15 -83.15
N GLU A 256 7.47 -18.42 -83.19
CA GLU A 256 7.33 -19.36 -82.08
C GLU A 256 8.19 -18.93 -80.86
N GLU A 257 9.46 -18.61 -81.10
CA GLU A 257 10.37 -18.02 -80.12
C GLU A 257 9.81 -16.72 -79.52
N LEU A 258 9.27 -15.82 -80.35
CA LEU A 258 8.64 -14.58 -79.89
C LEU A 258 7.38 -14.85 -79.03
N THR A 259 6.57 -15.87 -79.37
CA THR A 259 5.43 -16.27 -78.53
C THR A 259 5.88 -16.89 -77.20
N SER A 260 6.93 -17.71 -77.21
CA SER A 260 7.51 -18.29 -75.99
C SER A 260 8.04 -17.19 -75.07
N ALA A 261 8.88 -16.30 -75.59
CA ALA A 261 9.47 -15.18 -74.83
C ALA A 261 8.40 -14.23 -74.26
N ARG A 262 7.29 -14.00 -74.97
CA ARG A 262 6.14 -13.25 -74.44
C ARG A 262 5.48 -13.98 -73.28
N SER A 263 5.23 -15.29 -73.40
CA SER A 263 4.64 -16.08 -72.32
C SER A 263 5.52 -16.14 -71.07
N GLU A 264 6.84 -16.21 -71.23
CA GLU A 264 7.81 -16.14 -70.13
C GLU A 264 7.84 -14.74 -69.48
N HIS A 265 7.82 -13.68 -70.28
CA HIS A 265 7.71 -12.31 -69.78
C HIS A 265 6.43 -12.09 -68.97
N ASP A 266 5.28 -12.55 -69.46
CA ASP A 266 3.99 -12.40 -68.78
C ASP A 266 3.94 -13.24 -67.49
N LYS A 267 4.55 -14.43 -67.49
CA LYS A 267 4.76 -15.23 -66.27
C LYS A 267 5.64 -14.49 -65.26
N MET A 268 6.78 -13.95 -65.66
CA MET A 268 7.67 -13.17 -64.80
C MET A 268 6.98 -11.89 -64.26
N ALA A 269 6.11 -11.26 -65.05
CA ALA A 269 5.32 -10.12 -64.62
C ALA A 269 4.32 -10.48 -63.51
N LEU A 270 3.66 -11.65 -63.61
CA LEU A 270 2.76 -12.19 -62.59
C LEU A 270 3.51 -12.62 -61.32
N GLU A 271 4.67 -13.25 -61.44
CA GLU A 271 5.53 -13.59 -60.30
C GLU A 271 6.00 -12.32 -59.58
N SER A 272 6.34 -11.26 -60.33
CA SER A 272 6.68 -9.93 -59.81
C SER A 272 5.52 -9.21 -59.14
N SER A 273 4.27 -9.32 -59.63
CA SER A 273 3.10 -8.75 -58.94
C SER A 273 2.80 -9.51 -57.65
N PHE A 274 2.80 -10.85 -57.68
CA PHE A 274 2.57 -11.67 -56.50
C PHE A 274 3.63 -11.43 -55.41
N ALA A 275 4.92 -11.30 -55.78
CA ALA A 275 5.98 -10.95 -54.85
C ALA A 275 5.77 -9.57 -54.21
N ARG A 276 5.30 -8.58 -54.97
CA ARG A 276 4.96 -7.24 -54.45
C ARG A 276 3.74 -7.25 -53.53
N GLU A 277 2.67 -7.93 -53.89
CA GLU A 277 1.47 -8.07 -53.06
C GLU A 277 1.78 -8.78 -51.73
N ARG A 278 2.61 -9.84 -51.79
CA ARG A 278 3.07 -10.54 -50.59
C ARG A 278 3.94 -9.66 -49.69
N LEU A 279 4.82 -8.84 -50.26
CA LEU A 279 5.63 -7.89 -49.52
C LEU A 279 4.75 -6.80 -48.87
N ASP A 280 3.79 -6.23 -49.60
CA ASP A 280 2.83 -5.25 -49.10
C ASP A 280 1.99 -5.83 -47.94
N SER A 281 1.54 -7.08 -48.05
CA SER A 281 0.86 -7.78 -46.95
C SER A 281 1.74 -7.95 -45.72
N PHE A 282 3.03 -8.29 -45.88
CA PHE A 282 3.96 -8.37 -44.74
C PHE A 282 4.26 -6.99 -44.13
N MET A 283 4.42 -5.95 -44.94
CA MET A 283 4.64 -4.59 -44.45
C MET A 283 3.45 -4.09 -43.62
N LYS A 284 2.21 -4.34 -44.07
CA LYS A 284 1.00 -4.00 -43.31
C LYS A 284 0.91 -4.74 -41.97
N GLU A 285 1.26 -6.02 -41.95
CA GLU A 285 1.31 -6.82 -40.73
C GLU A 285 2.37 -6.28 -39.74
N PHE A 286 3.58 -5.94 -40.21
CA PHE A 286 4.61 -5.33 -39.37
C PHE A 286 4.22 -3.94 -38.87
N GLU A 287 3.55 -3.12 -39.70
CA GLU A 287 3.04 -1.80 -39.31
C GLU A 287 2.01 -1.95 -38.17
N HIS A 288 1.08 -2.89 -38.31
CA HIS A 288 0.06 -3.19 -37.30
C HIS A 288 0.67 -3.69 -35.99
N GLN A 289 1.58 -4.67 -36.04
CA GLN A 289 2.27 -5.18 -34.84
C GLN A 289 3.07 -4.08 -34.12
N ARG A 290 3.64 -3.11 -34.87
CA ARG A 290 4.33 -1.94 -34.30
C ARG A 290 3.35 -0.99 -33.61
N GLU A 291 2.17 -0.77 -34.17
CA GLU A 291 1.09 0.02 -33.56
C GLU A 291 0.55 -0.65 -32.28
N GLU A 292 0.35 -1.96 -32.28
CA GLU A 292 -0.04 -2.72 -31.08
C GLU A 292 1.04 -2.62 -29.99
N ALA A 293 2.31 -2.84 -30.34
CA ALA A 293 3.43 -2.73 -29.40
C ALA A 293 3.56 -1.32 -28.79
N ASN A 294 3.38 -0.27 -29.61
CA ASN A 294 3.34 1.12 -29.14
C ASN A 294 2.16 1.36 -28.19
N THR A 295 0.98 0.81 -28.50
CA THR A 295 -0.23 0.92 -27.67
C THR A 295 -0.06 0.23 -26.31
N VAL A 296 0.56 -0.96 -26.31
CA VAL A 296 0.92 -1.67 -25.07
C VAL A 296 1.97 -0.90 -24.26
N SER A 297 2.99 -0.34 -24.92
CA SER A 297 4.01 0.49 -24.27
C SER A 297 3.41 1.73 -23.60
N ALA A 298 2.49 2.43 -24.26
CA ALA A 298 1.77 3.58 -23.69
C ALA A 298 0.97 3.19 -22.43
N ARG A 299 0.19 2.10 -22.50
CA ARG A 299 -0.56 1.58 -21.34
C ARG A 299 0.34 1.13 -20.19
N ASN A 300 1.50 0.55 -20.48
CA ASN A 300 2.48 0.17 -19.46
C ASN A 300 3.08 1.42 -18.77
N MET A 301 3.29 2.51 -19.51
CA MET A 301 3.76 3.78 -18.94
C MET A 301 2.67 4.42 -18.06
N GLU A 302 1.41 4.46 -18.52
CA GLU A 302 0.26 4.90 -17.71
C GLU A 302 0.11 4.08 -16.40
N LEU A 303 0.22 2.76 -16.49
CA LEU A 303 0.18 1.86 -15.33
C LEU A 303 1.35 2.13 -14.37
N THR A 304 2.55 2.39 -14.89
CA THR A 304 3.73 2.72 -14.10
C THR A 304 3.54 4.04 -13.35
N HIS A 305 3.00 5.08 -14.01
CA HIS A 305 2.64 6.34 -13.34
C HIS A 305 1.59 6.12 -12.23
N LEU A 306 0.54 5.36 -12.52
CA LEU A 306 -0.51 5.07 -11.53
C LEU A 306 0.03 4.30 -10.32
N LEU A 307 0.95 3.36 -10.52
CA LEU A 307 1.62 2.63 -9.44
C LEU A 307 2.49 3.54 -8.57
N VAL A 308 3.28 4.43 -9.19
CA VAL A 308 4.10 5.42 -8.46
C VAL A 308 3.23 6.38 -7.65
N ASP A 309 2.12 6.86 -8.23
CA ASP A 309 1.15 7.72 -7.52
C ASP A 309 0.48 6.99 -6.36
N TYR A 310 0.17 5.70 -6.50
CA TYR A 310 -0.36 4.87 -5.41
C TYR A 310 0.67 4.66 -4.29
N GLN A 311 1.93 4.35 -4.64
CA GLN A 311 3.02 4.20 -3.68
C GLN A 311 3.25 5.51 -2.91
N LYS A 312 3.25 6.65 -3.62
CA LYS A 312 3.38 7.98 -3.01
C LYS A 312 2.24 8.27 -2.03
N ARG A 313 0.97 8.05 -2.43
CA ARG A 313 -0.19 8.22 -1.53
C ARG A 313 -0.16 7.29 -0.32
N LEU A 314 0.35 6.06 -0.48
CA LEU A 314 0.51 5.12 0.66
C LEU A 314 1.56 5.61 1.66
N LEU A 315 2.69 6.15 1.18
CA LEU A 315 3.70 6.77 2.05
C LEU A 315 3.15 8.00 2.76
N GLU A 316 2.55 8.94 2.03
CA GLU A 316 1.92 10.15 2.58
C GLU A 316 0.82 9.81 3.62
N SER A 317 0.03 8.76 3.36
CA SER A 317 -0.97 8.25 4.31
C SER A 317 -0.34 7.63 5.55
N SER A 318 0.78 6.91 5.42
CA SER A 318 1.50 6.29 6.54
C SER A 318 2.11 7.36 7.44
N ASP A 319 2.82 8.32 6.85
CA ASP A 319 3.46 9.42 7.57
C ASP A 319 2.42 10.29 8.29
N SER A 320 1.30 10.59 7.63
CA SER A 320 0.20 11.34 8.25
C SER A 320 -0.50 10.56 9.37
N SER A 321 -0.64 9.24 9.26
CA SER A 321 -1.19 8.40 10.32
C SER A 321 -0.26 8.38 11.54
N GLN A 322 1.05 8.20 11.33
CA GLN A 322 2.04 8.23 12.41
C GLN A 322 2.05 9.60 13.12
N ALA A 323 2.04 10.71 12.37
CA ALA A 323 1.97 12.05 12.96
C ALA A 323 0.67 12.28 13.76
N CYS A 324 -0.45 11.67 13.35
CA CYS A 324 -1.71 11.71 14.08
C CYS A 324 -1.65 10.89 15.40
N GLU A 325 -1.07 9.70 15.35
CA GLU A 325 -0.82 8.87 16.55
C GLU A 325 0.11 9.56 17.55
N GLU A 326 1.20 10.15 17.10
CA GLU A 326 2.16 10.86 17.94
C GLU A 326 1.53 12.10 18.61
N ASN A 327 0.73 12.88 17.86
CA ASN A 327 -0.04 13.99 18.44
C ASN A 327 -1.10 13.50 19.43
N SER A 328 -1.78 12.38 19.16
CA SER A 328 -2.77 11.80 20.07
C SER A 328 -2.14 11.32 21.38
N ARG A 329 -0.96 10.66 21.30
CA ARG A 329 -0.15 10.29 22.47
C ARG A 329 0.30 11.52 23.25
N LYS A 330 0.76 12.57 22.56
CA LYS A 330 1.14 13.84 23.20
C LYS A 330 -0.02 14.46 23.97
N LEU A 331 -1.18 14.64 23.34
CA LEU A 331 -2.37 15.22 23.99
C LEU A 331 -2.85 14.39 25.18
N SER A 332 -2.79 13.05 25.08
CA SER A 332 -3.10 12.17 26.21
C SER A 332 -2.11 12.30 27.36
N MET A 333 -0.81 12.48 27.07
CA MET A 333 0.21 12.73 28.10
C MET A 333 0.02 14.12 28.73
N GLU A 334 -0.27 15.14 27.94
CA GLU A 334 -0.50 16.53 28.38
C GLU A 334 -1.70 16.59 29.34
N SER A 335 -2.85 16.01 28.96
CA SER A 335 -4.02 15.87 29.84
C SER A 335 -3.75 15.07 31.13
N SER A 336 -2.93 14.02 31.05
CA SER A 336 -2.50 13.26 32.24
C SER A 336 -1.59 14.09 33.15
N LEU A 337 -0.71 14.92 32.59
CA LEU A 337 0.18 15.80 33.35
C LEU A 337 -0.61 16.91 34.04
N ASP A 338 -1.56 17.55 33.35
CA ASP A 338 -2.45 18.56 33.93
C ASP A 338 -3.28 17.98 35.09
N THR A 339 -3.82 16.77 34.90
CA THR A 339 -4.53 16.04 35.96
C THR A 339 -3.61 15.74 37.14
N MET A 340 -2.38 15.27 36.89
CA MET A 340 -1.40 15.03 37.95
C MET A 340 -1.06 16.31 38.70
N GLN A 341 -0.75 17.41 38.01
CA GLN A 341 -0.44 18.71 38.62
C GLN A 341 -1.59 19.23 39.48
N SER A 342 -2.82 19.21 38.97
CA SER A 342 -4.01 19.60 39.73
C SER A 342 -4.19 18.75 41.00
N THR A 343 -4.00 17.42 40.92
CA THR A 343 -4.07 16.57 42.13
C THR A 343 -2.91 16.79 43.10
N GLU A 344 -1.73 17.17 42.62
CA GLU A 344 -0.56 17.49 43.45
C GLU A 344 -0.79 18.80 44.20
N GLU A 345 -1.29 19.82 43.52
CA GLU A 345 -1.63 21.13 44.10
C GLU A 345 -2.75 21.01 45.15
N VAL A 346 -3.79 20.20 44.90
CA VAL A 346 -4.82 19.88 45.89
C VAL A 346 -4.22 19.14 47.10
N ARG A 347 -3.31 18.17 46.87
CA ARG A 347 -2.62 17.44 47.95
C ARG A 347 -1.70 18.36 48.76
N GLU A 348 -1.01 19.31 48.14
CA GLU A 348 -0.17 20.29 48.83
C GLU A 348 -0.99 21.29 49.64
N ASN A 349 -2.10 21.80 49.08
CA ASN A 349 -3.04 22.66 49.78
C ASN A 349 -3.64 21.96 51.02
N ALA A 350 -4.02 20.69 50.91
CA ALA A 350 -4.47 19.89 52.05
C ALA A 350 -3.37 19.76 53.14
N ARG A 351 -2.12 19.46 52.74
CA ARG A 351 -0.95 19.43 53.66
C ARG A 351 -0.65 20.80 54.29
N ALA A 352 -0.93 21.91 53.60
CA ALA A 352 -0.74 23.26 54.12
C ALA A 352 -1.83 23.64 55.13
N VAL A 353 -3.09 23.29 54.86
CA VAL A 353 -4.20 23.45 55.81
C VAL A 353 -3.96 22.64 57.08
N GLU A 354 -3.53 21.38 56.97
CA GLU A 354 -3.29 20.54 58.14
C GLU A 354 -2.13 21.05 59.01
N ARG A 355 -1.07 21.59 58.40
CA ARG A 355 0.00 22.30 59.12
C ARG A 355 -0.53 23.54 59.87
N ARG A 356 -1.37 24.36 59.24
CA ARG A 356 -1.98 25.53 59.91
C ARG A 356 -2.81 25.13 61.14
N LYS A 357 -3.64 24.09 61.02
CA LYS A 357 -4.38 23.55 62.18
C LYS A 357 -3.44 23.10 63.29
N GLN A 358 -2.37 22.38 62.96
CA GLN A 358 -1.37 21.93 63.94
C GLN A 358 -0.67 23.11 64.64
N GLU A 359 -0.30 24.15 63.88
CA GLU A 359 0.23 25.40 64.44
C GLU A 359 -0.78 26.14 65.33
N GLU A 360 -2.05 26.19 64.95
CA GLU A 360 -3.12 26.82 65.74
C GLU A 360 -3.40 26.06 67.04
N HIS A 361 -3.44 24.72 66.99
CA HIS A 361 -3.52 23.87 68.17
C HIS A 361 -2.30 24.06 69.09
N PHE A 362 -1.09 24.14 68.53
CA PHE A 362 0.12 24.41 69.32
C PHE A 362 0.05 25.79 69.99
N ARG A 363 -0.31 26.86 69.26
CA ARG A 363 -0.51 28.21 69.81
C ARG A 363 -1.65 28.29 70.83
N GLN A 364 -2.65 27.40 70.78
CA GLN A 364 -3.68 27.29 71.82
C GLN A 364 -3.08 26.70 73.09
N VAL A 365 -2.41 25.55 72.99
CA VAL A 365 -1.73 24.90 74.13
C VAL A 365 -0.69 25.82 74.78
N GLU A 366 0.06 26.62 74.00
CA GLU A 366 0.97 27.64 74.53
C GLU A 366 0.25 28.73 75.33
N ARG A 367 -0.92 29.19 74.87
CA ARG A 367 -1.74 30.18 75.58
C ARG A 367 -2.31 29.61 76.88
N ASP A 368 -2.91 28.42 76.82
CA ASP A 368 -3.49 27.73 77.98
C ASP A 368 -2.41 27.46 79.05
N CYS A 369 -1.21 27.06 78.62
CA CYS A 369 -0.05 26.85 79.49
C CYS A 369 0.45 28.17 80.11
N ALA A 370 0.43 29.28 79.36
CA ALA A 370 0.79 30.60 79.87
C ALA A 370 -0.25 31.15 80.88
N GLU A 371 -1.53 30.85 80.67
CA GLU A 371 -2.64 31.21 81.56
C GLU A 371 -2.60 30.42 82.87
N ALA A 372 -2.54 29.09 82.81
CA ALA A 372 -2.38 28.23 83.99
C ALA A 372 -1.12 28.57 84.81
N LYS A 373 -0.05 29.07 84.15
CA LYS A 373 1.16 29.55 84.84
C LYS A 373 0.95 30.89 85.56
N LYS A 374 0.04 31.76 85.11
CA LYS A 374 -0.35 32.98 85.84
C LYS A 374 -1.22 32.62 87.04
N GLU A 375 -2.26 31.82 86.84
CA GLU A 375 -3.14 31.32 87.91
C GLU A 375 -2.34 30.67 89.04
N LEU A 376 -1.36 29.82 88.69
CA LEU A 376 -0.46 29.19 89.67
C LEU A 376 0.41 30.20 90.45
N GLN A 377 0.75 31.37 89.88
CA GLN A 377 1.48 32.42 90.60
C GLN A 377 0.54 33.26 91.47
N GLU A 378 -0.68 33.53 91.01
CA GLU A 378 -1.72 34.19 91.78
C GLU A 378 -2.09 33.35 93.01
N GLU A 379 -2.29 32.04 92.86
CA GLU A 379 -2.52 31.12 93.98
C GLU A 379 -1.32 31.00 94.93
N ARG A 380 -0.08 31.04 94.42
CA ARG A 380 1.12 31.11 95.28
C ARG A 380 1.16 32.39 96.11
N TYR A 381 0.75 33.52 95.52
CA TYR A 381 0.66 34.80 96.21
C TYR A 381 -0.47 34.81 97.26
N ASN A 382 -1.64 34.26 96.92
CA ASN A 382 -2.76 34.07 97.84
C ASN A 382 -2.37 33.21 99.05
N VAL A 383 -1.66 32.09 98.83
CA VAL A 383 -1.14 31.24 99.91
C VAL A 383 -0.11 31.97 100.78
N GLN A 384 0.76 32.81 100.20
CA GLN A 384 1.70 33.63 100.99
C GLN A 384 0.97 34.63 101.90
N ILE A 385 -0.07 35.31 101.40
CA ILE A 385 -0.92 36.19 102.22
C ILE A 385 -1.59 35.40 103.35
N LEU A 386 -2.23 34.26 103.03
CA LEU A 386 -2.90 33.43 104.03
C LEU A 386 -1.93 32.87 105.10
N MET A 387 -0.67 32.60 104.76
CA MET A 387 0.35 32.22 105.73
C MET A 387 0.71 33.38 106.66
N LEU A 388 0.88 34.61 106.14
CA LEU A 388 1.16 35.80 106.96
C LEU A 388 -0.02 36.14 107.88
N ASP A 389 -1.26 36.04 107.39
CA ASP A 389 -2.46 36.25 108.19
C ASP A 389 -2.59 35.16 109.28
N LYS A 390 -2.26 33.91 108.97
CA LYS A 390 -2.20 32.82 109.95
C LYS A 390 -1.12 33.07 111.02
N GLU A 391 0.09 33.50 110.64
CA GLU A 391 1.15 33.85 111.59
C GLU A 391 0.73 34.99 112.50
N LYS A 392 0.17 36.06 111.94
CA LYS A 392 -0.35 37.22 112.68
C LYS A 392 -1.51 36.84 113.62
N ALA A 393 -2.41 35.95 113.18
CA ALA A 393 -3.48 35.41 114.02
C ALA A 393 -2.93 34.55 115.18
N MET A 394 -1.90 33.73 114.91
CA MET A 394 -1.22 32.96 115.96
C MET A 394 -0.46 33.87 116.93
N GLU A 395 0.23 34.91 116.46
CA GLU A 395 0.94 35.87 117.32
C GLU A 395 -0.04 36.65 118.22
N ASN A 396 -1.16 37.12 117.66
CA ASN A 396 -2.22 37.77 118.44
C ASN A 396 -2.83 36.81 119.48
N SER A 397 -3.06 35.55 119.10
CA SER A 397 -3.56 34.52 120.03
C SER A 397 -2.55 34.21 121.14
N MET A 398 -1.25 34.19 120.81
CA MET A 398 -0.17 33.97 121.77
C MET A 398 -0.06 35.12 122.77
N LYS A 399 -0.12 36.38 122.29
CA LYS A 399 -0.20 37.57 123.15
C LYS A 399 -1.40 37.52 124.10
N HIS A 400 -2.58 37.14 123.61
CA HIS A 400 -3.76 36.99 124.45
C HIS A 400 -3.60 35.87 125.50
N VAL A 401 -2.95 34.76 125.16
CA VAL A 401 -2.60 33.69 126.13
C VAL A 401 -1.56 34.18 127.15
N GLU A 402 -0.61 35.02 126.76
CA GLU A 402 0.37 35.63 127.66
C GLU A 402 -0.27 36.66 128.60
N GLU A 403 -1.21 37.47 128.11
CA GLU A 403 -2.08 38.35 128.92
C GLU A 403 -2.89 37.53 129.93
N MET A 404 -3.63 36.50 129.49
CA MET A 404 -4.36 35.62 130.42
C MET A 404 -3.46 34.93 131.43
N ARG A 405 -2.23 34.53 131.06
CA ARG A 405 -1.23 33.98 131.99
C ARG A 405 -0.78 35.01 133.02
N LYS A 406 -0.63 36.27 132.62
CA LYS A 406 -0.27 37.38 133.51
C LYS A 406 -1.41 37.70 134.48
N ASP A 407 -2.63 37.86 133.98
CA ASP A 407 -3.83 38.09 134.80
C ASP A 407 -4.05 36.94 135.79
N LEU A 408 -3.86 35.70 135.34
CA LEU A 408 -3.90 34.52 136.20
C LEU A 408 -2.79 34.57 137.27
N ALA A 409 -1.56 34.97 136.94
CA ALA A 409 -0.46 35.10 137.91
C ALA A 409 -0.67 36.27 138.89
N ASP A 410 -1.29 37.37 138.47
CA ASP A 410 -1.74 38.47 139.33
C ASP A 410 -2.86 38.01 140.27
N ALA A 411 -3.84 37.25 139.76
CA ALA A 411 -4.90 36.62 140.56
C ALA A 411 -4.35 35.59 141.56
N TRP A 412 -3.40 34.72 141.18
CA TRP A 412 -2.71 33.81 142.10
C TRP A 412 -1.96 34.56 143.20
N ARG A 413 -1.29 35.68 142.89
CA ARG A 413 -0.67 36.54 143.92
C ARG A 413 -1.71 37.19 144.84
N ALA A 414 -2.86 37.60 144.30
CA ALA A 414 -3.96 38.13 145.11
C ALA A 414 -4.59 37.07 146.03
N VAL A 415 -4.75 35.83 145.54
CA VAL A 415 -5.20 34.67 146.31
C VAL A 415 -4.19 34.33 147.40
N ALA A 416 -2.90 34.15 147.08
CA ALA A 416 -1.86 33.89 148.09
C ALA A 416 -1.76 35.01 149.15
N SER A 417 -2.00 36.27 148.77
CA SER A 417 -2.11 37.40 149.71
C SER A 417 -3.40 37.36 150.55
N ALA A 418 -4.51 36.88 150.00
CA ALA A 418 -5.74 36.64 150.75
C ALA A 418 -5.60 35.44 151.71
N GLU A 419 -5.00 34.34 151.29
CA GLU A 419 -4.65 33.17 152.09
C GLU A 419 -3.68 33.54 153.22
N SER A 420 -2.64 34.32 152.94
CA SER A 420 -1.73 34.81 153.98
C SER A 420 -2.45 35.70 155.00
N ARG A 421 -3.36 36.59 154.55
CA ARG A 421 -4.21 37.38 155.45
C ARG A 421 -5.21 36.53 156.23
N ALA A 422 -5.76 35.49 155.62
CA ALA A 422 -6.64 34.52 156.27
C ALA A 422 -5.89 33.74 157.34
N ALA A 423 -4.71 33.20 157.04
CA ALA A 423 -3.84 32.52 158.01
C ALA A 423 -3.41 33.46 159.17
N VAL A 424 -3.16 34.75 158.91
CA VAL A 424 -2.92 35.76 159.97
C VAL A 424 -4.20 36.05 160.79
N ALA A 425 -5.37 36.03 160.16
CA ALA A 425 -6.65 36.16 160.86
C ALA A 425 -6.98 34.91 161.70
N GLU A 426 -6.77 33.71 161.17
CA GLU A 426 -6.91 32.42 161.86
C GLU A 426 -5.91 32.30 163.02
N ALA A 427 -4.67 32.73 162.83
CA ALA A 427 -3.68 32.82 163.90
C ALA A 427 -4.14 33.81 164.98
N ARG A 428 -4.67 34.98 164.61
CA ARG A 428 -5.24 35.95 165.57
C ARG A 428 -6.50 35.43 166.26
N CYS A 429 -7.35 34.65 165.59
CA CYS A 429 -8.50 33.99 166.19
C CYS A 429 -8.03 32.92 167.19
N SER A 430 -7.04 32.10 166.82
CA SER A 430 -6.40 31.12 167.73
C SER A 430 -5.77 31.83 168.95
N ASP A 431 -5.14 32.98 168.75
CA ASP A 431 -4.53 33.81 169.79
C ASP A 431 -5.57 34.50 170.70
N LEU A 432 -6.81 34.71 170.21
CA LEU A 432 -7.96 35.19 170.98
C LEU A 432 -8.65 34.04 171.72
N GLU A 433 -8.83 32.89 171.09
CA GLU A 433 -9.36 31.66 171.71
C GLU A 433 -8.45 31.21 172.86
N ALA A 434 -7.12 31.24 172.67
CA ALA A 434 -6.13 30.97 173.72
C ALA A 434 -6.18 31.98 174.88
N LYS A 435 -6.62 33.24 174.64
CA LYS A 435 -6.80 34.29 175.67
C LYS A 435 -8.18 34.32 176.32
N ILE A 436 -9.11 33.49 175.84
CA ILE A 436 -10.44 33.28 176.44
C ILE A 436 -10.48 31.96 177.23
N GLY A 437 -9.47 31.10 177.05
CA GLY A 437 -9.33 29.79 177.70
C GLY A 437 -8.51 29.72 179.00
N SER A 438 -8.03 30.84 179.55
CA SER A 438 -7.34 30.93 180.85
C SER A 438 -7.48 32.32 181.48
#